data_AF-A0A922ZZX9-F1
#
_entry.id   AF-A0A922ZZX9-F1
#
_cell.length_a   1.000
_cell.length_b   1.000
_cell.length_c   1.000
_cell.angle_alpha   90.00
_cell.angle_beta   90.00
_cell.angle_gamma   90.00
#
_symmetry.space_group_name_H-M   'P 1'
#
loop_
_entity.id
_entity.type
_entity.pdbx_description
1 polymer ?
#
loop_
_entity_poly.entity_id
_entity_poly.type
_entity_poly.pdbx_seq_one_letter_code
_entity_poly.pdbx_strand_id
1 'polypeptide(L)'
;KTIGNLSFKSAWVLGSICEKLLTPVGIRPPITRLAAAIMGKNNNVDAGRAKEELGWSTRIPQDQAMKEIHEWVLESYRIPGKRR
;
A
#
# COMPACT_ATOMS: atom_id res chain seq x y z
N LYS A 1 13.79 -7.94 5.50
CA LYS A 1 13.69 -7.42 6.89
C LYS A 1 12.90 -6.12 6.84
N THR A 2 11.68 -6.09 7.36
CA THR A 2 10.94 -4.83 7.55
C THR A 2 11.66 -4.03 8.63
N ILE A 3 12.22 -2.90 8.25
CA ILE A 3 12.89 -1.99 9.18
C ILE A 3 11.77 -1.14 9.80
N GLY A 4 11.28 -1.57 10.96
CA GLY A 4 10.41 -0.76 11.81
C GLY A 4 9.03 -1.38 12.07
N ASN A 5 8.73 -1.59 13.36
CA ASN A 5 7.37 -1.77 13.85
C ASN A 5 6.92 -0.40 14.39
N LEU A 6 6.03 0.29 13.66
CA LEU A 6 5.53 1.62 14.04
C LEU A 6 4.13 1.47 14.63
N SER A 7 3.92 2.02 15.83
CA SER A 7 2.57 2.03 16.42
C SER A 7 1.61 2.87 15.57
N PHE A 8 0.32 2.50 15.55
CA PHE A 8 -0.70 3.25 14.81
C PHE A 8 -0.73 4.74 15.21
N LYS A 9 -0.62 5.05 16.51
CA LYS A 9 -0.59 6.43 17.01
C LYS A 9 0.58 7.20 16.42
N SER A 10 1.78 6.61 16.42
CA SER A 10 2.98 7.22 15.86
C SER A 10 2.84 7.45 14.35
N ALA A 11 2.31 6.46 13.61
CA ALA A 11 2.05 6.58 12.17
C ALA A 11 1.03 7.69 11.86
N TRP A 12 -0.01 7.82 12.67
CA TRP A 12 -1.04 8.84 12.51
C TRP A 12 -0.49 10.26 12.71
N VAL A 13 0.31 10.46 13.77
CA VAL A 13 0.95 11.76 14.05
C VAL A 13 1.93 12.12 12.94
N LEU A 14 2.78 11.17 12.53
CA LEU A 14 3.77 11.42 11.48
C LEU A 14 3.10 11.74 10.14
N GLY A 15 2.04 11.00 9.77
CA GLY A 15 1.23 11.30 8.60
C GLY A 15 0.63 12.71 8.64
N SER A 16 0.10 13.14 9.80
CA SER A 16 -0.43 14.49 9.97
C SER A 16 0.63 15.58 9.73
N ILE A 17 1.83 15.40 10.28
CA ILE A 17 2.94 16.33 10.11
C ILE A 17 3.39 16.38 8.64
N CYS A 18 3.62 15.22 8.02
CA CYS A 18 4.06 15.14 6.64
C CYS A 18 3.02 15.73 5.67
N GLU A 19 1.74 15.42 5.85
CA GLU A 19 0.66 16.00 5.05
C GLU A 19 0.64 17.52 5.15
N LYS A 20 0.70 18.08 6.37
CA LYS A 20 0.62 19.52 6.60
C LYS A 20 1.81 20.29 6.02
N LEU A 21 3.01 19.71 6.02
CA LEU A 21 4.23 20.37 5.55
C LEU A 21 4.47 20.18 4.05
N LEU A 22 4.22 18.99 3.51
CA LEU A 22 4.66 18.62 2.15
C LEU A 22 3.57 18.84 1.09
N THR A 23 2.29 18.60 1.44
CA THR A 23 1.18 18.74 0.50
C THR A 23 1.04 20.16 -0.06
N PRO A 24 1.13 21.24 0.75
CA PRO A 24 0.97 22.60 0.23
C PRO A 24 2.05 23.01 -0.78
N VAL A 25 3.24 22.43 -0.69
CA VAL A 25 4.36 22.69 -1.60
C VAL A 25 4.44 21.69 -2.76
N GLY A 26 3.38 20.89 -2.95
CA GLY A 26 3.27 19.92 -4.06
C GLY A 26 4.17 18.69 -3.91
N ILE A 27 4.77 18.47 -2.74
CA ILE A 27 5.61 17.29 -2.47
C ILE A 27 4.71 16.19 -1.92
N ARG A 28 4.75 15.01 -2.54
CA ARG A 28 4.01 13.84 -2.06
C ARG A 28 4.53 13.41 -0.68
N PRO A 29 3.69 13.38 0.37
CA PRO A 29 4.10 12.93 1.69
C PRO A 29 4.55 11.45 1.66
N PRO A 30 5.67 11.09 2.33
CA PRO A 30 6.13 9.70 2.38
C PRO A 30 5.23 8.82 3.27
N ILE A 31 4.50 9.43 4.22
CA ILE A 31 3.49 8.79 5.07
C ILE A 31 2.27 9.69 5.09
N THR A 32 1.09 9.09 4.97
CA THR A 32 -0.20 9.77 5.06
C THR A 32 -1.06 9.11 6.14
N ARG A 33 -1.99 9.87 6.73
CA ARG A 33 -2.98 9.30 7.66
C ARG A 33 -3.86 8.27 6.97
N LEU A 34 -4.12 8.43 5.67
CA LEU A 34 -4.81 7.41 4.86
C LEU A 34 -4.02 6.09 4.82
N ALA A 35 -2.72 6.15 4.56
CA ALA A 35 -1.88 4.96 4.55
C ALA A 35 -1.86 4.28 5.94
N ALA A 36 -1.74 5.06 7.02
CA ALA A 36 -1.82 4.54 8.38
C ALA A 36 -3.17 3.87 8.67
N ALA A 37 -4.28 4.48 8.24
CA ALA A 37 -5.64 3.95 8.43
C ALA A 37 -5.88 2.62 7.72
N ILE A 38 -5.42 2.50 6.47
CA ILE A 38 -5.59 1.30 5.66
C ILE A 38 -4.65 0.20 6.15
N MET A 39 -3.36 0.49 6.33
CA MET A 39 -2.37 -0.53 6.70
C MET A 39 -2.47 -0.98 8.15
N GLY A 40 -3.02 -0.16 9.05
CA GLY A 40 -3.16 -0.49 10.47
C GLY A 40 -4.31 -1.44 10.80
N LYS A 41 -5.10 -1.86 9.81
CA LYS A 41 -6.28 -2.72 9.99
C LYS A 41 -6.19 -3.96 9.09
N ASN A 42 -6.82 -5.04 9.53
CA ASN A 42 -7.07 -6.17 8.66
C ASN A 42 -8.27 -5.84 7.75
N ASN A 43 -8.01 -5.58 6.47
CA ASN A 43 -9.04 -5.30 5.47
C ASN A 43 -9.38 -6.54 4.63
N ASN A 44 -9.13 -7.75 5.16
CA ASN A 44 -9.55 -8.97 4.50
C ASN A 44 -11.08 -9.04 4.45
N VAL A 45 -11.63 -9.20 3.25
CA VAL A 45 -13.07 -9.34 3.03
C VAL A 45 -13.34 -10.80 2.69
N ASP A 46 -14.29 -11.41 3.39
CA ASP A 46 -14.71 -12.76 3.05
C ASP A 46 -15.41 -12.77 1.69
N ALA A 47 -14.92 -13.65 0.82
CA ALA A 47 -15.43 -13.83 -0.52
C ALA A 47 -16.16 -15.18 -0.70
N GLY A 48 -16.45 -15.89 0.39
CA GLY A 48 -17.15 -17.19 0.38
C GLY A 48 -18.45 -17.17 -0.42
N ARG A 49 -19.33 -16.20 -0.14
CA ARG A 49 -20.60 -16.05 -0.87
C ARG A 49 -20.41 -15.84 -2.37
N ALA A 50 -19.41 -15.06 -2.78
CA ALA A 50 -19.14 -14.86 -4.21
C ALA A 50 -18.66 -16.15 -4.87
N LYS A 51 -17.88 -16.98 -4.17
CA LYS A 51 -17.47 -18.31 -4.67
C LYS A 51 -18.67 -19.24 -4.81
N GLU A 52 -19.55 -19.27 -3.81
CA GLU A 52 -20.71 -20.16 -3.74
C GLU A 52 -21.82 -19.77 -4.72
N GLU A 53 -22.23 -18.50 -4.73
CA GLU A 53 -23.42 -18.04 -5.46
C GLU A 53 -23.11 -17.61 -6.90
N LEU A 54 -21.89 -17.09 -7.15
CA LEU A 54 -21.52 -16.48 -8.44
C LEU A 54 -20.48 -17.29 -9.21
N GLY A 55 -20.03 -18.44 -8.67
CA GLY A 55 -18.96 -19.23 -9.26
C GLY A 55 -17.62 -18.47 -9.35
N TRP A 56 -17.42 -17.46 -8.49
CA TRP A 56 -16.22 -16.64 -8.53
C TRP A 56 -14.99 -17.49 -8.16
N SER A 57 -13.92 -17.37 -8.97
CA SER A 57 -12.63 -18.01 -8.70
C SER A 57 -11.48 -17.06 -8.99
N THR A 58 -10.46 -17.10 -8.12
CA THR A 58 -9.23 -16.35 -8.32
C THR A 58 -8.42 -17.00 -9.43
N ARG A 59 -8.09 -16.24 -10.49
CA ARG A 59 -7.33 -16.75 -11.65
C ARG A 59 -5.85 -16.98 -11.35
N ILE A 60 -5.25 -16.12 -10.54
CA ILE A 60 -3.81 -16.13 -10.21
C ILE A 60 -3.67 -16.24 -8.69
N PRO A 61 -2.95 -17.24 -8.16
CA PRO A 61 -2.68 -17.36 -6.74
C PRO A 61 -2.05 -16.09 -6.17
N GLN A 62 -2.40 -15.75 -4.92
CA GLN A 62 -1.95 -14.51 -4.28
C GLN A 62 -0.43 -14.39 -4.26
N ASP A 63 0.30 -15.46 -3.93
CA ASP A 63 1.76 -15.44 -3.87
C ASP A 63 2.39 -15.15 -5.24
N GLN A 64 1.81 -15.71 -6.31
CA GLN A 64 2.25 -15.44 -7.68
C GLN A 64 1.98 -13.97 -8.04
N ALA A 65 0.76 -13.48 -7.79
CA ALA A 65 0.40 -12.08 -8.08
C ALA A 65 1.34 -11.10 -7.34
N MET A 66 1.64 -11.37 -6.07
CA MET A 66 2.55 -10.54 -5.27
C MET A 66 3.99 -10.57 -5.80
N LYS A 67 4.46 -11.72 -6.28
CA LYS A 67 5.79 -11.86 -6.89
C LYS A 67 5.89 -11.04 -8.18
N GLU A 68 4.91 -11.18 -9.08
CA GLU A 68 4.88 -10.45 -10.36
C GLU A 68 4.80 -8.93 -10.14
N ILE A 69 3.97 -8.47 -9.19
CA ILE A 69 3.89 -7.05 -8.83
C ILE A 69 5.23 -6.55 -8.27
N HIS A 70 5.88 -7.33 -7.41
CA HIS A 70 7.18 -6.96 -6.84
C HIS A 70 8.26 -6.81 -7.92
N GLU A 71 8.36 -7.76 -8.85
CA GLU A 71 9.29 -7.71 -9.97
C GLU A 71 9.05 -6.47 -10.82
N TRP A 72 7.80 -6.18 -11.17
CA TRP A 72 7.44 -4.98 -11.93
C TRP A 72 7.79 -3.68 -11.20
N VAL A 73 7.55 -3.59 -9.88
CA VAL A 73 7.90 -2.40 -9.08
C VAL A 73 9.41 -2.15 -9.08
N LEU A 74 10.22 -3.21 -8.99
CA LEU A 74 11.68 -3.09 -9.03
C LEU A 74 12.18 -2.62 -10.40
N GLU A 75 11.58 -3.13 -11.47
CA GLU A 75 11.96 -2.79 -12.85
C GLU A 75 11.48 -1.39 -13.27
N SER A 76 10.22 -1.06 -13.00
CA SER A 76 9.54 0.10 -13.62
C SER A 76 9.33 1.28 -12.69
N TYR A 77 9.05 1.03 -11.40
CA TYR A 77 8.60 2.09 -10.48
C TYR A 77 9.76 2.76 -9.71
N ARG A 78 10.88 2.06 -9.49
CA ARG A 78 12.04 2.56 -8.73
C ARG A 78 13.06 3.38 -9.53
N ILE A 79 12.69 3.96 -10.69
CA ILE A 79 13.58 4.85 -11.44
C ILE A 79 13.28 6.33 -11.12
N PRO A 80 13.96 6.98 -10.15
CA PRO A 80 14.08 8.43 -10.16
C PRO A 80 15.18 8.82 -11.16
N GLY A 81 14.78 9.15 -12.39
CA GLY A 81 15.65 9.88 -13.32
C GLY A 81 15.95 9.20 -14.65
N LYS A 82 14.98 9.25 -15.57
CA LYS A 82 15.31 9.70 -16.93
C LYS A 82 14.51 10.97 -17.18
N ARG A 83 14.99 12.08 -16.62
CA ARG A 83 14.54 13.41 -17.08
C ARG A 83 14.95 13.50 -18.54
N ARG A 84 13.98 13.58 -19.44
CA ARG A 84 14.21 14.14 -20.78
C ARG A 84 14.49 15.62 -20.65
#